data_AF-A0A4D6NTC2-F1
#
_entry.id   AF-A0A4D6NTC2-F1
#
_cell.length_a   1.000
_cell.length_b   1.000
_cell.length_c   1.000
_cell.angle_alpha   90.00
_cell.angle_beta   90.00
_cell.angle_gamma   90.00
#
_symmetry.space_group_name_H-M   'P 1'
#
loop_
_entity.id
_entity.type
_entity.pdbx_description
1 polymer ?
#
loop_
_entity_poly.entity_id
_entity_poly.type
_entity_poly.pdbx_seq_one_letter_code
_entity_poly.pdbx_strand_id
1 'polypeptide(L)'
;MALSLNEIARLLKNLQTQENVPADSEKTESQAPKRRRLCRDDGSQHWVSHDPNKPLQEKLPSPPEDQAAPTGETNFFDILETLIRAAGVQSEERSKALSQSQEELAIANKRIADLTKQLDYAREECDSHYAKLNLTSKDYEKCWNRSHQDKLEWEAQEKDLKREKSQLSSALEEAKDEIARYFMDGFQGAIEQASILFPNTDFSALDPLKIVVDGKIVSE
;
A
#
# COMPACT_ATOMS: atom_id res chain seq x y z
N MET A 1 -13.68 19.88 11.98
CA MET A 1 -13.25 19.62 13.36
C MET A 1 -11.93 18.88 13.30
N ALA A 2 -10.82 19.53 13.67
CA ALA A 2 -9.50 18.91 13.65
C ALA A 2 -9.29 18.14 14.96
N LEU A 3 -8.99 16.85 14.86
CA LEU A 3 -8.65 16.03 16.03
C LEU A 3 -7.31 16.51 16.59
N SER A 4 -7.22 16.56 17.91
CA SER A 4 -5.98 16.92 18.59
C SER A 4 -4.92 15.84 18.38
N LEU A 5 -3.65 16.23 18.37
CA LEU A 5 -2.50 15.30 18.30
C LEU A 5 -2.57 14.19 19.36
N ASN A 6 -3.17 14.48 20.52
CA ASN A 6 -3.36 13.50 21.59
C ASN A 6 -4.42 12.44 21.25
N GLU A 7 -5.46 12.79 20.50
CA GLU A 7 -6.48 11.83 20.05
C GLU A 7 -5.92 10.92 18.95
N ILE A 8 -5.10 11.47 18.05
CA ILE A 8 -4.40 10.68 17.02
C ILE A 8 -3.43 9.69 17.67
N ALA A 9 -2.65 10.13 18.67
CA ALA A 9 -1.74 9.26 19.41
C ALA A 9 -2.48 8.14 20.16
N ARG A 10 -3.68 8.43 20.70
CA ARG A 10 -4.50 7.43 21.39
C ARG A 10 -5.07 6.39 20.42
N LEU A 11 -5.51 6.80 19.23
CA LEU A 11 -6.01 5.90 18.20
C LEU A 11 -4.92 4.97 17.66
N LEU A 12 -3.70 5.49 17.47
CA LEU A 12 -2.55 4.68 17.04
C LEU A 12 -2.17 3.62 18.09
N LYS A 13 -2.20 3.99 19.39
CA LYS A 13 -1.87 3.05 20.47
C LYS A 13 -2.88 1.90 20.58
N ASN A 14 -4.15 2.17 20.31
CA ASN A 14 -5.22 1.15 20.30
C ASN A 14 -5.13 0.21 19.10
N LEU A 15 -4.69 0.71 17.93
CA LEU A 15 -4.45 -0.14 16.76
C LEU A 15 -3.29 -1.12 17.00
N GLN A 16 -2.22 -0.67 17.65
CA GLN A 16 -1.05 -1.50 17.94
C GLN A 16 -1.30 -2.58 19.01
N THR A 17 -2.35 -2.44 19.82
CA THR A 17 -2.73 -3.47 20.81
C THR A 17 -3.60 -4.58 20.20
N GLN A 18 -4.25 -4.36 19.06
CA GLN A 18 -5.00 -5.41 18.36
C GLN A 18 -4.11 -6.36 17.56
N GLU A 19 -2.86 -5.99 17.27
CA GLU A 19 -1.93 -6.81 16.48
C GLU A 19 -1.15 -7.85 17.33
N ASN A 20 -1.28 -7.82 18.65
CA ASN A 20 -0.54 -8.70 19.58
C ASN A 20 -1.46 -9.68 20.34
N VAL A 21 -2.41 -10.30 19.63
CA VAL A 21 -3.13 -11.47 20.18
C VAL A 21 -2.37 -12.74 19.78
N PRO A 22 -1.91 -13.57 20.74
CA PRO A 22 -1.22 -14.82 20.41
C PRO A 22 -2.20 -15.78 19.74
N ALA A 23 -1.82 -16.26 18.56
CA ALA A 23 -2.58 -17.25 17.81
C ALA A 23 -2.46 -18.62 18.51
N ASP A 24 -3.56 -19.09 19.08
CA ASP A 24 -3.71 -20.49 19.47
C ASP A 24 -3.65 -21.38 18.23
N SER A 25 -2.78 -22.39 18.34
CA SER A 25 -2.39 -23.30 17.27
C SER A 25 -3.39 -24.44 17.10
N GLU A 26 -4.15 -24.42 16.00
CA GLU A 26 -4.71 -25.64 15.42
C GLU A 26 -4.10 -25.90 14.04
N LYS A 27 -3.47 -27.08 13.95
CA LYS A 27 -2.79 -27.58 12.76
C LYS A 27 -3.81 -27.98 11.71
N THR A 28 -3.67 -27.45 10.51
CA THR A 28 -4.12 -28.13 9.30
C THR A 28 -3.11 -27.88 8.19
N GLU A 29 -2.34 -28.92 7.87
CA GLU A 29 -1.45 -28.99 6.72
C GLU A 29 -2.27 -28.90 5.43
N SER A 30 -2.00 -27.88 4.62
CA SER A 30 -2.36 -27.90 3.20
C SER A 30 -1.25 -27.21 2.40
N GLN A 31 -0.70 -27.99 1.47
CA GLN A 31 0.41 -27.64 0.60
C GLN A 31 0.01 -26.56 -0.41
N ALA A 32 0.83 -25.52 -0.53
CA ALA A 32 0.78 -24.52 -1.61
C ALA A 32 2.20 -24.04 -1.97
N PRO A 33 2.44 -23.54 -3.20
CA PRO A 33 3.68 -23.79 -3.93
C PRO A 33 4.78 -22.74 -3.74
N LYS A 34 6.01 -23.22 -3.95
CA LYS A 34 7.29 -22.48 -3.99
C LYS A 34 7.18 -21.14 -4.72
N ARG A 35 7.23 -20.03 -3.98
CA ARG A 35 7.54 -18.70 -4.51
C ARG A 35 9.06 -18.53 -4.62
N ARG A 36 9.52 -18.33 -5.86
CA ARG A 36 10.89 -17.92 -6.21
C ARG A 36 11.23 -16.63 -5.46
N ARG A 37 12.32 -16.66 -4.68
CA ARG A 37 12.99 -15.45 -4.20
C ARG A 37 13.69 -14.80 -5.40
N LEU A 38 13.18 -13.65 -5.83
CA LEU A 38 13.90 -12.73 -6.69
C LEU A 38 14.84 -11.91 -5.79
N CYS A 39 16.11 -11.96 -6.14
CA CYS A 39 17.20 -11.19 -5.54
C CYS A 39 16.86 -9.68 -5.57
N ARG A 40 17.04 -9.01 -4.45
CA ARG A 40 17.24 -7.55 -4.42
C ARG A 40 18.72 -7.31 -4.64
N ASP A 41 19.06 -6.71 -5.77
CA ASP A 41 20.34 -6.03 -5.99
C ASP A 41 20.33 -4.72 -5.21
N ASP A 42 21.19 -4.60 -4.21
CA ASP A 42 21.52 -3.34 -3.54
C ASP A 42 22.41 -2.50 -4.45
N GLY A 43 21.77 -1.72 -5.33
CA GLY A 43 22.42 -0.68 -6.12
C GLY A 43 22.83 0.49 -5.24
N SER A 44 24.03 0.41 -4.68
CA SER A 44 24.74 1.53 -4.04
C SER A 44 24.98 2.63 -5.07
N GLN A 45 24.10 3.64 -5.09
CA GLN A 45 24.29 4.84 -5.90
C GLN A 45 25.20 5.81 -5.12
N HIS A 46 26.47 5.82 -5.54
CA HIS A 46 27.46 6.81 -5.15
C HIS A 46 27.04 8.18 -5.72
N TRP A 47 26.49 9.04 -4.87
CA TRP A 47 26.30 10.45 -5.20
C TRP A 47 27.66 11.14 -5.20
N VAL A 48 28.17 11.44 -6.40
CA VAL A 48 29.30 12.37 -6.57
C VAL A 48 28.73 13.78 -6.42
N SER A 49 28.99 14.37 -5.25
CA SER A 49 28.67 15.77 -4.96
C SER A 49 29.57 16.65 -5.82
N HIS A 50 29.01 17.28 -6.86
CA HIS A 50 29.67 18.38 -7.55
C HIS A 50 29.36 19.67 -6.78
N ASP A 51 30.36 20.14 -6.03
CA ASP A 51 30.32 21.43 -5.33
C ASP A 51 30.22 22.58 -6.35
N PRO A 52 29.14 23.39 -6.33
CA PRO A 52 28.95 24.49 -7.27
C PRO A 52 29.84 25.71 -6.97
N ASN A 53 30.66 25.67 -5.91
CA ASN A 53 31.50 26.80 -5.48
C ASN A 53 32.99 26.67 -5.82
N LYS A 54 33.37 25.86 -6.82
CA LYS A 54 34.77 25.84 -7.27
C LYS A 54 35.02 27.03 -8.21
N PRO A 55 35.79 28.06 -7.81
CA PRO A 55 36.06 29.19 -8.69
C PRO A 55 36.88 28.72 -9.89
N LEU A 56 36.36 28.97 -11.09
CA LEU A 56 37.11 28.91 -12.34
C LEU A 56 38.22 29.96 -12.23
N GLN A 57 39.47 29.51 -12.02
CA GLN A 57 40.62 30.38 -12.19
C GLN A 57 40.78 30.65 -13.68
N GLU A 58 40.14 31.75 -14.11
CA GLU A 58 40.37 32.42 -15.38
C GLU A 58 41.82 32.89 -15.41
N LYS A 59 42.67 32.10 -16.08
CA LYS A 59 44.08 32.43 -16.28
C LYS A 59 44.15 33.45 -17.43
N LEU A 60 44.00 34.73 -17.09
CA LEU A 60 44.33 35.84 -17.98
C LEU A 60 45.80 35.68 -18.44
N PRO A 61 46.10 35.78 -19.74
CA PRO A 61 47.47 35.81 -20.22
C PRO A 61 48.14 37.11 -19.77
N SER A 62 49.26 36.97 -19.06
CA SER A 62 50.13 38.05 -18.65
C SER A 62 50.66 38.83 -19.88
N PRO A 63 50.79 40.16 -19.81
CA PRO A 63 51.48 40.93 -20.84
C PRO A 63 52.99 40.62 -20.79
N PRO A 64 53.69 40.55 -21.93
CA PRO A 64 55.14 40.48 -21.93
C PRO A 64 55.72 41.88 -21.70
N GLU A 65 56.32 42.12 -20.54
CA GLU A 65 57.26 43.23 -20.32
C GLU A 65 58.70 42.71 -20.41
N ASP A 66 59.56 43.59 -20.93
CA ASP A 66 61.02 43.50 -21.12
C ASP A 66 61.55 42.92 -22.45
N GLN A 67 61.44 43.74 -23.49
CA GLN A 67 62.51 43.85 -24.50
C GLN A 67 63.16 45.23 -24.43
N ALA A 68 64.47 45.21 -24.29
CA ALA A 68 65.37 46.35 -24.29
C ALA A 68 65.18 47.25 -25.52
N ALA A 69 65.32 48.56 -25.33
CA ALA A 69 65.34 49.55 -26.38
C ALA A 69 66.57 49.39 -27.29
N PRO A 70 66.41 49.21 -28.61
CA PRO A 70 67.46 49.53 -29.57
C PRO A 70 67.33 51.00 -29.98
N THR A 71 68.24 51.83 -29.48
CA THR A 71 68.57 53.11 -30.12
C THR A 71 69.17 52.84 -31.49
N GLY A 72 68.35 52.98 -32.53
CA GLY A 72 68.74 52.96 -33.94
C GLY A 72 67.60 53.57 -34.75
N GLU A 73 67.92 54.50 -35.65
CA GLU A 73 66.98 55.15 -36.56
C GLU A 73 66.19 54.08 -37.34
N THR A 74 64.98 53.80 -36.90
CA THR A 74 64.07 52.85 -37.56
C THR A 74 63.21 53.63 -38.53
N ASN A 75 63.26 53.22 -39.80
CA ASN A 75 62.48 53.85 -40.85
C ASN A 75 60.99 53.71 -40.51
N PHE A 76 60.26 54.82 -40.55
CA PHE A 76 58.81 54.88 -40.35
C PHE A 76 58.05 53.82 -41.17
N PHE A 77 58.56 53.47 -42.35
CA PHE A 77 58.02 52.41 -43.20
C PHE A 77 58.08 51.00 -42.58
N ASP A 78 59.15 50.65 -41.86
CA ASP A 78 59.29 49.33 -41.24
C ASP A 78 58.32 49.16 -40.06
N ILE A 79 58.10 50.25 -39.31
CA ILE A 79 57.11 50.30 -38.23
C ILE A 79 55.70 50.13 -38.83
N LEU A 80 55.42 50.82 -39.94
CA LEU A 80 54.12 50.79 -40.60
C LEU A 80 53.83 49.42 -41.23
N GLU A 81 54.82 48.77 -41.84
CA GLU A 81 54.68 47.40 -42.37
C GLU A 81 54.46 46.37 -41.27
N THR A 82 55.18 46.50 -40.15
CA THR A 82 54.99 45.64 -38.97
C THR A 82 53.58 45.80 -38.42
N LEU A 83 53.06 47.03 -38.40
CA LEU A 83 51.73 47.35 -37.89
C LEU A 83 50.62 46.82 -38.82
N ILE A 84 50.81 46.91 -40.14
CA ILE A 84 49.90 46.31 -41.14
C ILE A 84 49.89 44.78 -40.99
N ARG A 85 51.05 44.15 -40.83
CA ARG A 85 51.17 42.70 -40.65
C ARG A 85 50.51 42.24 -39.35
N ALA A 86 50.74 42.96 -38.25
CA ALA A 86 50.10 42.70 -36.96
C ALA A 86 48.58 42.86 -37.04
N ALA A 87 48.07 43.90 -37.71
CA ALA A 87 46.64 44.08 -37.93
C ALA A 87 46.03 42.96 -38.78
N GLY A 88 46.74 42.46 -39.79
CA GLY A 88 46.34 41.31 -40.59
C GLY A 88 46.22 40.02 -39.77
N VAL A 89 47.25 39.69 -38.98
CA VAL A 89 47.24 38.54 -38.06
C VAL A 89 46.12 38.65 -37.05
N GLN A 90 45.95 39.84 -36.44
CA GLN A 90 44.86 40.08 -35.48
C GLN A 90 43.47 39.93 -36.10
N SER A 91 43.29 40.35 -37.36
CA SER A 91 42.02 40.18 -38.09
C SER A 91 41.73 38.70 -38.37
N GLU A 92 42.76 37.91 -38.69
CA GLU A 92 42.62 36.48 -38.95
C GLU A 92 42.38 35.67 -37.67
N GLU A 93 43.02 36.02 -36.56
CA GLU A 93 42.75 35.42 -35.25
C GLU A 93 41.33 35.71 -34.78
N ARG A 94 40.85 36.95 -34.95
CA ARG A 94 39.47 37.33 -34.63
C ARG A 94 38.45 36.57 -35.48
N SER A 95 38.71 36.36 -36.78
CA SER A 95 37.78 35.61 -37.63
C SER A 95 37.74 34.13 -37.26
N LYS A 96 38.88 33.51 -36.90
CA LYS A 96 38.94 32.14 -36.38
C LYS A 96 38.19 32.01 -35.05
N ALA A 97 38.42 32.91 -34.11
CA ALA A 97 37.73 32.91 -32.81
C ALA A 97 36.22 33.09 -32.96
N LEU A 98 35.78 33.97 -33.87
CA LEU A 98 34.37 34.17 -34.16
C LEU A 98 33.74 32.92 -34.78
N SER A 99 34.43 32.26 -35.72
CA SER A 99 33.97 31.00 -36.31
C SER A 99 33.85 29.88 -35.28
N GLN A 100 34.84 29.75 -34.38
CA GLN A 100 34.80 28.76 -33.29
C GLN A 100 33.65 29.03 -32.32
N SER A 101 33.48 30.29 -31.92
CA SER A 101 32.38 30.70 -31.04
C SER A 101 31.02 30.43 -31.68
N GLN A 102 30.86 30.65 -32.99
CA GLN A 102 29.63 30.31 -33.71
C GLN A 102 29.34 28.80 -33.73
N GLU A 103 30.37 27.97 -33.90
CA GLU A 103 30.23 26.51 -33.85
C GLU A 103 29.86 26.02 -32.45
N GLU A 104 30.51 26.54 -31.41
CA GLU A 104 30.18 26.22 -30.02
C GLU A 104 28.74 26.64 -29.67
N LEU A 105 28.31 27.80 -30.14
CA LEU A 105 26.94 28.28 -29.95
C LEU A 105 25.93 27.35 -30.66
N ALA A 106 26.26 26.87 -31.87
CA ALA A 106 25.42 25.91 -32.58
C ALA A 106 25.32 24.57 -31.84
N ILE A 107 26.43 24.06 -31.31
CA ILE A 107 26.47 22.82 -30.51
C ILE A 107 25.67 23.00 -29.21
N ALA A 108 25.86 24.11 -28.51
CA ALA A 108 25.14 24.42 -27.28
C ALA A 108 23.63 24.53 -27.52
N ASN A 109 23.21 25.22 -28.60
CA ASN A 109 21.80 25.33 -28.97
C ASN A 109 21.18 23.97 -29.30
N LYS A 110 21.92 23.11 -30.02
CA LYS A 110 21.46 21.73 -30.28
C LYS A 110 21.30 20.95 -28.97
N ARG A 111 22.26 21.07 -28.05
CA ARG A 111 22.20 20.39 -26.75
C ARG A 111 21.03 20.89 -25.90
N ILE A 112 20.77 22.19 -25.90
CA ILE A 112 19.61 22.79 -25.22
C ILE A 112 18.32 22.20 -25.81
N ALA A 113 18.19 22.17 -27.13
CA ALA A 113 17.00 21.61 -27.78
C ALA A 113 16.79 20.13 -27.46
N ASP A 114 17.85 19.33 -27.42
CA ASP A 114 17.78 17.91 -27.05
C ASP A 114 17.38 17.72 -25.58
N LEU A 115 17.94 18.53 -24.67
CA LEU A 115 17.58 18.49 -23.25
C LEU A 115 16.15 18.96 -22.99
N THR A 116 15.67 19.99 -23.71
CA THR A 116 14.27 20.43 -23.63
C THR A 116 13.32 19.31 -24.03
N LYS A 117 13.61 18.59 -25.13
CA LYS A 117 12.81 17.43 -25.54
C LYS A 117 12.81 16.32 -24.50
N GLN A 118 13.95 16.05 -23.87
CA GLN A 118 14.03 15.05 -22.79
C GLN A 118 13.22 15.48 -21.56
N LEU A 119 13.22 16.76 -21.22
CA LEU A 119 12.41 17.30 -20.12
C LEU A 119 10.91 17.19 -20.42
N ASP A 120 10.49 17.52 -21.64
CA ASP A 120 9.09 17.40 -22.05
C ASP A 120 8.63 15.93 -22.01
N TYR A 121 9.44 15.00 -22.53
CA TYR A 121 9.16 13.57 -22.47
C TYR A 121 9.07 13.05 -21.03
N ALA A 122 10.03 13.42 -20.17
CA ALA A 122 10.02 13.02 -18.76
C ALA A 122 8.80 13.59 -18.02
N ARG A 123 8.37 14.81 -18.35
CA ARG A 123 7.16 15.42 -17.79
C ARG A 123 5.90 14.65 -18.19
N GLU A 124 5.76 14.29 -19.46
CA GLU A 124 4.63 13.50 -19.94
C GLU A 124 4.58 12.11 -19.28
N GLU A 125 5.73 11.45 -19.10
CA GLU A 125 5.82 10.20 -18.35
C GLU A 125 5.39 10.38 -16.89
N CYS A 126 5.89 11.42 -16.21
CA CYS A 126 5.48 11.73 -14.84
C CYS A 126 3.97 11.94 -14.72
N ASP A 127 3.38 12.74 -15.62
CA ASP A 127 1.94 13.01 -15.64
C ASP A 127 1.13 11.73 -15.89
N SER A 128 1.60 10.87 -16.81
CA SER A 128 1.00 9.55 -17.09
C SER A 128 1.06 8.61 -15.88
N HIS A 129 2.20 8.55 -15.20
CA HIS A 129 2.36 7.74 -13.99
C HIS A 129 1.50 8.27 -12.84
N TYR A 130 1.42 9.59 -12.67
CA TYR A 130 0.57 10.20 -11.67
C TYR A 130 -0.92 9.92 -11.93
N ALA A 131 -1.36 10.00 -13.18
CA ALA A 131 -2.73 9.64 -13.56
C ALA A 131 -3.07 8.18 -13.24
N LYS A 132 -2.15 7.25 -13.56
CA LYS A 132 -2.30 5.82 -13.22
C LYS A 132 -2.35 5.61 -11.71
N LEU A 133 -1.48 6.26 -10.95
CA LEU A 133 -1.46 6.16 -9.49
C LEU A 133 -2.75 6.70 -8.86
N ASN A 134 -3.27 7.81 -9.37
CA ASN A 134 -4.52 8.38 -8.89
C ASN A 134 -5.71 7.44 -9.18
N LEU A 135 -5.73 6.81 -10.37
CA LEU A 135 -6.74 5.82 -10.71
C LEU A 135 -6.68 4.60 -9.78
N THR A 136 -5.49 4.02 -9.57
CA THR A 136 -5.34 2.86 -8.68
C THR A 136 -5.67 3.21 -7.22
N SER A 137 -5.34 4.42 -6.78
CA SER A 137 -5.72 4.92 -5.45
C SER A 137 -7.24 4.98 -5.28
N LYS A 138 -7.96 5.48 -6.29
CA LYS A 138 -9.44 5.53 -6.27
C LYS A 138 -10.08 4.15 -6.29
N ASP A 139 -9.54 3.25 -7.10
CA ASP A 139 -10.02 1.86 -7.16
C ASP A 139 -9.80 1.14 -5.83
N TYR A 140 -8.64 1.38 -5.18
CA TYR A 140 -8.35 0.85 -3.85
C TYR A 140 -9.34 1.38 -2.80
N GLU A 141 -9.59 2.69 -2.78
CA GLU A 141 -10.57 3.30 -1.87
C GLU A 141 -11.98 2.72 -2.07
N LYS A 142 -12.40 2.55 -3.33
CA LYS A 142 -13.69 1.94 -3.67
C LYS A 142 -13.78 0.49 -3.20
N CYS A 143 -12.75 -0.31 -3.44
CA CYS A 143 -12.68 -1.70 -2.99
C CYS A 143 -12.69 -1.79 -1.46
N TRP A 144 -11.94 -0.91 -0.79
CA TRP A 144 -11.89 -0.86 0.67
C TRP A 144 -13.26 -0.51 1.26
N ASN A 145 -13.93 0.52 0.73
CA ASN A 145 -15.27 0.91 1.16
C ASN A 145 -16.29 -0.21 0.97
N ARG A 146 -16.28 -0.90 -0.19
CA ARG A 146 -17.15 -2.05 -0.44
C ARG A 146 -16.87 -3.18 0.54
N SER A 147 -15.61 -3.55 0.73
CA SER A 147 -15.23 -4.59 1.68
C SER A 147 -15.64 -4.25 3.12
N HIS A 148 -15.57 -2.97 3.50
CA HIS A 148 -15.99 -2.51 4.82
C HIS A 148 -17.51 -2.60 4.98
N GLN A 149 -18.26 -2.19 3.95
CA GLN A 149 -19.72 -2.32 3.93
C GLN A 149 -20.15 -3.79 4.00
N ASP A 150 -19.58 -4.65 3.16
CA ASP A 150 -19.88 -6.09 3.15
C ASP A 150 -19.63 -6.69 4.54
N LYS A 151 -18.53 -6.31 5.21
CA LYS A 151 -18.22 -6.75 6.58
C LYS A 151 -19.31 -6.36 7.58
N LEU A 152 -19.79 -5.11 7.54
CA LEU A 152 -20.85 -4.65 8.44
C LEU A 152 -22.18 -5.38 8.16
N GLU A 153 -22.49 -5.65 6.89
CA GLU A 153 -23.67 -6.43 6.49
C GLU A 153 -23.58 -7.88 7.00
N TRP A 154 -22.42 -8.51 6.87
CA TRP A 154 -22.17 -9.86 7.41
C TRP A 154 -22.31 -9.91 8.94
N GLU A 155 -21.73 -8.95 9.66
CA GLU A 155 -21.84 -8.86 11.13
C GLU A 155 -23.30 -8.67 11.58
N ALA A 156 -24.08 -7.89 10.83
CA ALA A 156 -25.51 -7.71 11.10
C ALA A 156 -26.30 -9.01 10.87
N GLN A 157 -26.07 -9.69 9.75
CA GLN A 157 -26.70 -10.96 9.43
C GLN A 157 -26.35 -12.06 10.45
N GLU A 158 -25.09 -12.14 10.86
CA GLU A 158 -24.64 -13.10 11.88
C GLU A 158 -25.38 -12.87 13.20
N LYS A 159 -25.52 -11.60 13.63
CA LYS A 159 -26.23 -11.25 14.85
C LYS A 159 -27.71 -11.62 14.78
N ASP A 160 -28.36 -11.42 13.63
CA ASP A 160 -29.77 -11.76 13.44
C ASP A 160 -29.98 -13.28 13.40
N LEU A 161 -29.14 -14.02 12.68
CA LEU A 161 -29.17 -15.49 12.67
C LEU A 161 -28.92 -16.08 14.06
N LYS A 162 -27.99 -15.51 14.84
CA LYS A 162 -27.74 -15.93 16.22
C LYS A 162 -28.96 -15.69 17.11
N ARG A 163 -29.66 -14.57 16.93
CA ARG A 163 -30.90 -14.27 17.66
C ARG A 163 -32.01 -15.26 17.29
N GLU A 164 -32.22 -15.48 16.00
CA GLU A 164 -33.24 -16.41 15.50
C GLU A 164 -32.97 -17.84 16.00
N LYS A 165 -31.72 -18.31 15.90
CA LYS A 165 -31.33 -19.62 16.45
C LYS A 165 -31.64 -19.74 17.94
N SER A 166 -31.35 -18.71 18.72
CA SER A 166 -31.65 -18.71 20.16
C SER A 166 -33.16 -18.76 20.42
N GLN A 167 -33.96 -18.03 19.64
CA GLN A 167 -35.42 -18.02 19.77
C GLN A 167 -36.03 -19.38 19.40
N LEU A 168 -35.62 -19.94 18.26
CA LEU A 168 -36.07 -21.27 17.84
C LEU A 168 -35.67 -22.35 18.83
N SER A 169 -34.45 -22.28 19.39
CA SER A 169 -34.01 -23.23 20.40
C SER A 169 -34.85 -23.15 21.68
N SER A 170 -35.20 -21.93 22.14
CA SER A 170 -36.09 -21.77 23.30
C SER A 170 -37.47 -22.33 23.02
N ALA A 171 -38.06 -21.95 21.88
CA ALA A 171 -39.39 -22.41 21.48
C ALA A 171 -39.45 -23.94 21.30
N LEU A 172 -38.37 -24.55 20.83
CA LEU A 172 -38.27 -26.01 20.70
C LEU A 172 -38.29 -26.69 22.06
N GLU A 173 -37.52 -26.20 23.04
CA GLU A 173 -37.53 -26.76 24.39
C GLU A 173 -38.88 -26.53 25.08
N GLU A 174 -39.46 -25.33 24.96
CA GLU A 174 -40.80 -25.04 25.48
C GLU A 174 -41.87 -25.99 24.89
N ALA A 175 -41.81 -26.25 23.59
CA ALA A 175 -42.72 -27.18 22.92
C ALA A 175 -42.50 -28.64 23.37
N LYS A 176 -41.25 -29.07 23.58
CA LYS A 176 -40.95 -30.40 24.14
C LYS A 176 -41.53 -30.55 25.53
N ASP A 177 -41.32 -29.56 26.39
CA ASP A 177 -41.83 -29.54 27.76
C ASP A 177 -43.37 -29.54 27.77
N GLU A 178 -44.00 -28.80 26.86
CA GLU A 178 -45.45 -28.78 26.72
C GLU A 178 -46.02 -30.13 26.27
N ILE A 179 -45.40 -30.77 25.27
CA ILE A 179 -45.79 -32.11 24.81
C ILE A 179 -45.63 -33.12 25.95
N ALA A 180 -44.51 -33.08 26.68
CA ALA A 180 -44.27 -33.97 27.81
C ALA A 180 -45.36 -33.79 28.89
N ARG A 181 -45.73 -32.56 29.23
CA ARG A 181 -46.81 -32.27 30.18
C ARG A 181 -48.15 -32.84 29.71
N TYR A 182 -48.58 -32.56 28.48
CA TYR A 182 -49.84 -33.11 27.96
C TYR A 182 -49.86 -34.64 27.92
N PHE A 183 -48.72 -35.25 27.59
CA PHE A 183 -48.59 -36.71 27.61
C PHE A 183 -48.75 -37.28 29.01
N MET A 184 -48.07 -36.69 30.01
CA MET A 184 -48.19 -37.10 31.41
C MET A 184 -49.62 -36.94 31.94
N ASP A 185 -50.25 -35.79 31.67
CA ASP A 185 -51.62 -35.51 32.09
C ASP A 185 -52.61 -36.51 31.47
N GLY A 186 -52.46 -36.80 30.17
CA GLY A 186 -53.29 -37.77 29.45
C GLY A 186 -53.09 -39.20 29.97
N PHE A 187 -51.85 -39.58 30.27
CA PHE A 187 -51.52 -40.90 30.83
C PHE A 187 -52.12 -41.08 32.22
N GLN A 188 -51.98 -40.09 33.09
CA GLN A 188 -52.56 -40.10 34.43
C GLN A 188 -54.10 -40.17 34.37
N GLY A 189 -54.73 -39.38 33.49
CA GLY A 189 -56.18 -39.45 33.27
C GLY A 189 -56.65 -40.82 32.77
N ALA A 190 -55.84 -41.53 31.97
CA ALA A 190 -56.15 -42.89 31.54
C ALA A 190 -56.05 -43.90 32.69
N ILE A 191 -55.04 -43.77 33.58
CA ILE A 191 -54.94 -44.58 34.80
C ILE A 191 -56.15 -44.38 35.70
N GLU A 192 -56.56 -43.13 35.91
CA GLU A 192 -57.73 -42.80 36.73
C GLU A 192 -59.01 -43.44 36.16
N GLN A 193 -59.23 -43.34 34.85
CA GLN A 193 -60.36 -44.00 34.19
C GLN A 193 -60.32 -45.52 34.35
N ALA A 194 -59.15 -46.14 34.18
CA ALA A 194 -59.00 -47.58 34.36
C ALA A 194 -59.25 -48.02 35.82
N SER A 195 -58.82 -47.21 36.78
CA SER A 195 -59.02 -47.47 38.22
C SER A 195 -60.51 -47.49 38.62
N ILE A 196 -61.34 -46.67 37.98
CA ILE A 196 -62.79 -46.65 38.19
C ILE A 196 -63.46 -47.91 37.64
N LEU A 197 -63.02 -48.39 36.47
CA LEU A 197 -63.57 -49.58 35.83
C LEU A 197 -63.12 -50.88 36.51
N PHE A 198 -61.90 -50.90 37.07
CA PHE A 198 -61.27 -52.08 37.67
C PHE A 198 -60.69 -51.76 39.07
N PRO A 199 -61.54 -51.59 40.10
CA PRO A 199 -61.11 -51.08 41.41
C PRO A 199 -60.20 -52.04 42.20
N ASN A 200 -60.17 -53.32 41.82
CA ASN A 200 -59.32 -54.34 42.47
C ASN A 200 -57.98 -54.56 41.74
N THR A 201 -57.72 -53.85 40.65
CA THR A 201 -56.49 -53.97 39.87
C THR A 201 -55.48 -52.91 40.32
N ASP A 202 -54.25 -53.34 40.56
CA ASP A 202 -53.16 -52.43 40.90
C ASP A 202 -52.52 -51.85 39.63
N PHE A 203 -52.59 -50.52 39.50
CA PHE A 203 -52.00 -49.77 38.40
C PHE A 203 -50.70 -49.05 38.79
N SER A 204 -50.21 -49.20 40.02
CA SER A 204 -49.02 -48.48 40.51
C SER A 204 -47.73 -48.84 39.75
N ALA A 205 -47.73 -49.95 39.02
CA ALA A 205 -46.58 -50.38 38.20
C ALA A 205 -46.48 -49.63 36.86
N LEU A 206 -47.57 -48.96 36.42
CA LEU A 206 -47.61 -48.19 35.17
C LEU A 206 -46.88 -46.86 35.35
N ASP A 207 -45.83 -46.68 34.55
CA ASP A 207 -45.01 -45.48 34.56
C ASP A 207 -44.74 -45.06 33.10
N PRO A 208 -45.16 -43.85 32.70
CA PRO A 208 -45.04 -43.37 31.33
C PRO A 208 -43.60 -43.09 30.90
N LEU A 209 -42.65 -43.01 31.86
CA LEU A 209 -41.25 -42.73 31.60
C LEU A 209 -40.39 -43.99 31.46
N LYS A 210 -40.97 -45.18 31.70
CA LYS A 210 -40.23 -46.43 31.56
C LYS A 210 -39.92 -46.72 30.10
N ILE A 211 -38.63 -46.96 29.83
CA ILE A 211 -38.13 -47.28 28.50
C ILE A 211 -38.36 -48.77 28.23
N VAL A 212 -38.87 -49.10 27.05
CA VAL A 212 -39.01 -50.48 26.58
C VAL A 212 -37.98 -50.74 25.49
N VAL A 213 -37.05 -51.67 25.76
CA VAL A 213 -36.06 -52.16 24.78
C VAL A 213 -36.30 -53.66 24.58
N ASP A 214 -36.44 -54.10 23.33
CA ASP A 214 -36.69 -55.51 22.96
C ASP A 214 -37.88 -56.16 23.69
N GLY A 215 -38.96 -55.40 23.90
CA GLY A 215 -40.17 -55.88 24.57
C GLY A 215 -40.02 -56.07 26.09
N LYS A 216 -38.90 -55.66 26.68
CA LYS A 216 -38.69 -55.64 28.13
C LYS A 216 -38.62 -54.21 28.65
N ILE A 217 -39.26 -53.99 29.78
CA ILE A 217 -39.14 -52.75 30.53
C ILE A 217 -37.73 -52.69 31.13
N VAL A 218 -36.98 -51.66 30.77
CA VAL A 218 -35.65 -51.38 31.32
C VAL A 218 -35.80 -50.24 32.31
N SER A 219 -35.39 -50.46 33.56
CA SER A 219 -35.18 -49.37 34.52
C SER A 219 -33.87 -48.66 34.18
N GLU A 220 -33.88 -47.33 34.16
CA GLU A 220 -32.64 -46.51 34.13
C GLU A 220 -31.68 -46.89 35.27
#